data_AF-A0A0G1GT39-F1
#
_entry.id   AF-A0A0G1GT39-F1
#
_cell.length_a   1.000
_cell.length_b   1.000
_cell.length_c   1.000
_cell.angle_alpha   90.00
_cell.angle_beta   90.00
_cell.angle_gamma   90.00
#
_symmetry.space_group_name_H-M   'P 1'
#
loop_
_entity.id
_entity.type
_entity.pdbx_description
1 polymer ?
#
loop_
_entity_poly.entity_id
_entity_poly.type
_entity_poly.pdbx_seq_one_letter_code
_entity_poly.pdbx_strand_id
1 'polypeptide(L)'
;MIECIFDVETQKLFSDITSEDPADLGVSVVSVYKREVDESGKEIEGEMKSFWHPSASLSPSIDVMWEWFEKADRIIGFNSKKFDVPALKPYYPKDFFLLPHFDILECVRNVLGRRVSLNALAQDTLGVNKIDVGTKAVYYWANKTKDNLQKLQSYCESDVSITRDLYDFGREKKYLQYTDTKWNRIVTVDVDFSYPKKIQESQIGLF
;
A
#
# COMPACT_ATOMS: atom_id res chain seq x y z
N MET A 1 -4.56 2.73 18.22
CA MET A 1 -4.40 3.49 16.95
C MET A 1 -4.87 2.61 15.81
N ILE A 2 -5.50 3.20 14.80
CA ILE A 2 -5.98 2.48 13.62
C ILE A 2 -4.98 2.65 12.47
N GLU A 3 -4.48 1.54 11.94
CA GLU A 3 -3.66 1.51 10.73
C GLU A 3 -4.45 0.87 9.59
N CYS A 4 -4.32 1.43 8.38
CA CYS A 4 -4.81 0.81 7.16
C CYS A 4 -3.64 0.58 6.21
N ILE A 5 -3.36 -0.66 5.85
CA ILE A 5 -2.38 -1.03 4.82
C ILE A 5 -3.16 -1.36 3.55
N PHE A 6 -2.75 -0.83 2.41
CA PHE A 6 -3.50 -1.03 1.17
C PHE A 6 -2.63 -1.10 -0.09
N ASP A 7 -3.24 -1.64 -1.13
CA ASP A 7 -2.71 -1.74 -2.50
C ASP A 7 -3.90 -1.67 -3.47
N VAL A 8 -3.64 -1.27 -4.73
CA VAL A 8 -4.66 -1.23 -5.78
C VAL A 8 -4.22 -1.99 -7.03
N GLU A 9 -5.19 -2.67 -7.65
CA GLU A 9 -5.02 -3.20 -9.00
C GLU A 9 -5.84 -2.38 -10.00
N THR A 10 -5.28 -2.15 -11.18
CA THR A 10 -5.83 -1.22 -12.17
C THR A 10 -6.58 -1.93 -13.29
N GLN A 11 -7.43 -1.18 -14.00
CA GLN A 11 -8.22 -1.71 -15.12
C GLN A 11 -7.46 -1.69 -16.45
N LYS A 12 -6.38 -0.91 -16.53
CA LYS A 12 -5.58 -0.63 -17.74
C LYS A 12 -4.11 -0.57 -17.37
N LEU A 13 -3.24 -0.77 -18.35
CA LEU A 13 -1.81 -0.49 -18.24
C LEU A 13 -1.52 0.96 -18.68
N PHE A 14 -0.36 1.48 -18.29
CA PHE A 14 0.14 2.76 -18.81
C PHE A 14 0.27 2.76 -20.34
N SER A 15 0.52 1.59 -20.96
CA SER A 15 0.55 1.44 -22.41
C SER A 15 -0.81 1.63 -23.09
N ASP A 16 -1.91 1.56 -22.33
CA ASP A 16 -3.28 1.66 -22.83
C ASP A 16 -3.85 3.08 -22.71
N ILE A 17 -3.09 4.02 -22.12
CA ILE A 17 -3.48 5.42 -21.94
C ILE A 17 -2.46 6.35 -22.62
N THR A 18 -2.89 7.57 -22.94
CA THR A 18 -2.03 8.58 -23.59
C THR A 18 -1.31 9.50 -22.60
N SER A 19 -1.74 9.50 -21.33
CA SER A 19 -1.16 10.28 -20.25
C SER A 19 -0.22 9.42 -19.39
N GLU A 20 0.56 10.07 -18.54
CA GLU A 20 1.32 9.40 -17.47
C GLU A 20 0.59 9.48 -16.11
N ASP A 21 -0.67 9.92 -16.09
CA ASP A 21 -1.45 10.11 -14.86
C ASP A 21 -2.10 8.78 -14.42
N PRO A 22 -1.77 8.24 -13.23
CA PRO A 22 -2.39 7.02 -12.73
C PRO A 22 -3.93 7.11 -12.61
N ALA A 23 -4.50 8.31 -12.50
CA ALA A 23 -5.96 8.52 -12.46
C ALA A 23 -6.68 7.97 -13.71
N ASP A 24 -6.00 7.91 -14.85
CA ASP A 24 -6.60 7.48 -16.13
C ASP A 24 -6.65 5.95 -16.30
N LEU A 25 -5.93 5.21 -15.45
CA LEU A 25 -5.86 3.75 -15.49
C LEU A 25 -7.18 3.11 -15.05
N GLY A 26 -7.91 3.77 -14.16
CA GLY A 26 -9.05 3.20 -13.44
C GLY A 26 -8.62 2.09 -12.47
N VAL A 27 -9.37 1.93 -11.38
CA VAL A 27 -9.11 0.92 -10.34
C VAL A 27 -10.12 -0.22 -10.46
N SER A 28 -9.63 -1.46 -10.44
CA SER A 28 -10.42 -2.69 -10.50
C SER A 28 -10.81 -3.21 -9.11
N VAL A 29 -9.84 -3.26 -8.20
CA VAL A 29 -9.99 -3.72 -6.82
C VAL A 29 -8.99 -2.98 -5.94
N VAL A 30 -9.39 -2.73 -4.70
CA VAL A 30 -8.55 -2.22 -3.62
C VAL A 30 -8.59 -3.22 -2.49
N SER A 31 -7.46 -3.76 -2.09
CA SER A 31 -7.36 -4.58 -0.89
C SER A 31 -6.85 -3.71 0.26
N VAL A 32 -7.46 -3.87 1.43
CA VAL A 32 -7.10 -3.13 2.64
C VAL A 32 -7.02 -4.08 3.82
N TYR A 33 -5.91 -4.03 4.55
CA TYR A 33 -5.79 -4.60 5.88
C TYR A 33 -5.95 -3.48 6.89
N LYS A 34 -7.09 -3.44 7.58
CA LYS A 34 -7.32 -2.51 8.68
C LYS A 34 -7.01 -3.24 9.98
N ARG A 35 -6.23 -2.59 10.85
CA ARG A 35 -5.92 -3.11 12.18
C ARG A 35 -5.96 -2.06 13.27
N GLU A 36 -6.20 -2.51 14.48
CA GLU A 36 -5.97 -1.74 15.69
C GLU A 36 -4.65 -2.19 16.34
N VAL A 37 -3.82 -1.22 16.69
CA VAL A 37 -2.56 -1.43 17.41
C VAL A 37 -2.55 -0.66 18.74
N ASP A 38 -1.90 -1.23 19.75
CA ASP A 38 -1.66 -0.56 21.03
C ASP A 38 -0.56 0.51 20.92
N GLU A 39 -0.24 1.17 22.04
CA GLU A 39 0.78 2.22 22.09
C GLU A 39 2.21 1.73 21.77
N SER A 40 2.46 0.42 21.92
CA SER A 40 3.73 -0.21 21.54
C SER A 40 3.79 -0.60 20.05
N GLY A 41 2.67 -0.44 19.33
CA GLY A 41 2.51 -0.87 17.95
C GLY A 41 2.23 -2.37 17.82
N LYS A 42 1.85 -3.07 18.89
CA LYS A 42 1.44 -4.47 18.82
C LYS A 42 -0.01 -4.55 18.35
N GLU A 43 -0.27 -5.45 17.41
CA GLU A 43 -1.62 -5.68 16.87
C GLU A 43 -2.54 -6.29 17.93
N ILE A 44 -3.73 -5.71 18.05
CA ILE A 44 -4.84 -6.18 18.90
C ILE A 44 -5.80 -7.00 18.05
N GLU A 45 -6.26 -6.43 16.93
CA GLU A 45 -7.11 -7.09 15.95
C GLU A 45 -6.87 -6.53 14.54
N GLY A 46 -7.17 -7.33 13.53
CA GLY A 46 -7.04 -6.94 12.13
C GLY A 46 -7.98 -7.69 11.21
N GLU A 47 -8.37 -7.05 10.11
CA GLU A 47 -9.24 -7.62 9.07
C GLU A 47 -8.72 -7.23 7.68
N MET A 48 -8.60 -8.22 6.79
CA MET A 48 -8.39 -8.01 5.35
C MET A 48 -9.75 -7.90 4.66
N LYS A 49 -9.91 -6.91 3.79
CA LYS A 49 -11.10 -6.76 2.94
C LYS A 49 -10.73 -6.20 1.57
N SER A 50 -11.35 -6.75 0.53
CA SER A 50 -11.17 -6.31 -0.86
C SER A 50 -12.45 -5.64 -1.37
N PHE A 51 -12.29 -4.44 -1.91
CA PHE A 51 -13.36 -3.57 -2.39
C PHE A 51 -13.29 -3.45 -3.91
N TRP A 52 -14.41 -3.67 -4.56
CA TRP A 52 -14.46 -3.85 -6.01
C TRP A 52 -15.01 -2.63 -6.72
N HIS A 53 -14.50 -2.38 -7.92
CA HIS A 53 -15.15 -1.44 -8.81
C HIS A 53 -16.59 -1.88 -9.10
N PRO A 54 -17.60 -0.98 -9.16
CA PRO A 54 -19.00 -1.35 -9.32
C PRO A 54 -19.29 -2.27 -10.52
N SER A 55 -18.51 -2.13 -11.61
CA SER A 55 -18.63 -2.97 -12.81
C SER A 55 -18.16 -4.42 -12.64
N ALA A 56 -17.65 -4.81 -11.47
CA ALA A 56 -17.30 -6.19 -11.14
C ALA A 56 -18.52 -7.01 -10.73
N SER A 57 -19.63 -6.35 -10.33
CA SER A 57 -20.79 -7.00 -9.71
C SER A 57 -20.43 -7.86 -8.47
N LEU A 58 -19.36 -7.47 -7.78
CA LEU A 58 -18.91 -8.03 -6.52
C LEU A 58 -19.08 -6.99 -5.40
N SER A 59 -19.20 -7.47 -4.17
CA SER A 59 -19.37 -6.65 -2.97
C SER A 59 -18.23 -6.94 -2.00
N PRO A 60 -17.78 -5.96 -1.20
CA PRO A 60 -18.23 -4.55 -1.16
C PRO A 60 -17.70 -3.69 -2.32
N SER A 61 -18.36 -2.55 -2.60
CA SER A 61 -17.90 -1.54 -3.58
C SER A 61 -16.73 -0.72 -3.02
N ILE A 62 -15.86 -0.19 -3.87
CA ILE A 62 -14.85 0.82 -3.51
C ILE A 62 -15.44 2.05 -2.81
N ASP A 63 -16.71 2.38 -3.04
CA ASP A 63 -17.34 3.56 -2.42
C ASP A 63 -17.47 3.45 -0.89
N VAL A 64 -17.48 2.24 -0.33
CA VAL A 64 -17.61 2.03 1.13
C VAL A 64 -16.28 1.88 1.84
N MET A 65 -15.16 1.77 1.12
CA MET A 65 -13.83 1.59 1.73
C MET A 65 -13.34 2.84 2.45
N TRP A 66 -13.86 4.02 2.05
CA TRP A 66 -13.45 5.30 2.59
C TRP A 66 -13.66 5.40 4.11
N GLU A 67 -14.68 4.71 4.64
CA GLU A 67 -14.94 4.65 6.09
C GLU A 67 -13.75 4.08 6.89
N TRP A 68 -12.92 3.23 6.27
CA TRP A 68 -11.73 2.68 6.89
C TRP A 68 -10.60 3.70 6.90
N PHE A 69 -10.34 4.33 5.75
CA PHE A 69 -9.27 5.31 5.59
C PHE A 69 -9.51 6.60 6.39
N GLU A 70 -10.75 7.10 6.45
CA GLU A 70 -11.10 8.31 7.20
C GLU A 70 -10.89 8.17 8.72
N LYS A 71 -10.90 6.93 9.24
CA LYS A 71 -10.68 6.62 10.66
C LYS A 71 -9.23 6.22 10.97
N ALA A 72 -8.37 6.14 9.96
CA ALA A 72 -7.00 5.68 10.12
C ALA A 72 -6.11 6.79 10.71
N ASP A 73 -5.38 6.45 11.77
CA ASP A 73 -4.29 7.29 12.31
C ASP A 73 -3.06 7.26 11.37
N ARG A 74 -2.92 6.21 10.55
CA ARG A 74 -1.89 6.07 9.52
C ARG A 74 -2.36 5.17 8.38
N ILE A 75 -2.11 5.59 7.14
CA ILE A 75 -2.37 4.82 5.92
C ILE A 75 -1.03 4.40 5.33
N ILE A 76 -0.80 3.10 5.16
CA ILE A 76 0.49 2.53 4.77
C ILE A 76 0.37 1.91 3.40
N GLY A 77 1.33 2.17 2.52
CA GLY A 77 1.42 1.50 1.23
C GLY A 77 2.85 1.45 0.71
N PHE A 78 3.02 0.87 -0.48
CA PHE A 78 4.31 0.78 -1.15
C PHE A 78 4.27 1.53 -2.48
N ASN A 79 4.98 2.66 -2.58
CA ASN A 79 4.85 3.59 -3.71
C ASN A 79 3.44 4.22 -3.84
N SER A 80 2.63 4.13 -2.78
CA SER A 80 1.23 4.52 -2.78
C SER A 80 1.02 6.01 -3.00
N LYS A 81 1.87 6.87 -2.45
CA LYS A 81 1.74 8.33 -2.65
C LYS A 81 1.90 8.74 -4.12
N LYS A 82 2.66 7.96 -4.89
CA LYS A 82 2.96 8.25 -6.31
C LYS A 82 2.12 7.46 -7.30
N PHE A 83 1.41 6.42 -6.85
CA PHE A 83 0.65 5.55 -7.74
C PHE A 83 -0.79 5.35 -7.24
N ASP A 84 -0.97 4.61 -6.15
CA ASP A 84 -2.28 4.20 -5.64
C ASP A 84 -3.17 5.40 -5.27
N VAL A 85 -2.61 6.38 -4.56
CA VAL A 85 -3.32 7.60 -4.14
C VAL A 85 -3.77 8.42 -5.36
N PRO A 86 -2.91 8.74 -6.34
CA PRO A 86 -3.35 9.33 -7.61
C PRO A 86 -4.37 8.49 -8.39
N ALA A 87 -4.20 7.16 -8.47
CA ALA A 87 -5.11 6.26 -9.18
C ALA A 87 -6.51 6.26 -8.57
N LEU A 88 -6.60 6.47 -7.27
CA LEU A 88 -7.86 6.55 -6.51
C LEU A 88 -8.54 7.93 -6.56
N LYS A 89 -7.86 8.96 -7.03
CA LYS A 89 -8.38 10.34 -7.10
C LYS A 89 -9.76 10.45 -7.79
N PRO A 90 -10.08 9.73 -8.88
CA PRO A 90 -11.40 9.81 -9.51
C PRO A 90 -12.55 9.28 -8.65
N TYR A 91 -12.26 8.46 -7.63
CA TYR A 91 -13.25 7.73 -6.84
C TYR A 91 -13.56 8.39 -5.49
N TYR A 92 -12.78 9.38 -5.06
CA TYR A 92 -12.99 10.06 -3.79
C TYR A 92 -13.16 11.57 -3.97
N PRO A 93 -14.31 12.13 -3.57
CA PRO A 93 -14.61 13.54 -3.78
C PRO A 93 -13.93 14.48 -2.77
N LYS A 94 -13.33 13.95 -1.68
CA LYS A 94 -12.54 14.76 -0.72
C LYS A 94 -11.04 14.61 -0.99
N ASP A 95 -10.23 15.29 -0.21
CA ASP A 95 -8.77 15.28 -0.36
C ASP A 95 -8.13 14.01 0.28
N PHE A 96 -8.24 12.85 -0.38
CA PHE A 96 -7.61 11.58 0.07
C PHE A 96 -6.12 11.74 0.38
N PHE A 97 -5.45 12.62 -0.36
CA PHE A 97 -4.02 12.93 -0.22
C PHE A 97 -3.67 13.66 1.09
N LEU A 98 -4.65 14.24 1.80
CA LEU A 98 -4.44 14.89 3.11
C LEU A 98 -4.46 13.90 4.28
N LEU A 99 -4.88 12.66 4.05
CA LEU A 99 -4.87 11.63 5.08
C LEU A 99 -3.42 11.23 5.46
N PRO A 100 -3.20 10.60 6.64
CA PRO A 100 -1.85 10.38 7.18
C PRO A 100 -1.09 9.24 6.47
N HIS A 101 -0.67 9.50 5.22
CA HIS A 101 0.02 8.53 4.36
C HIS A 101 1.48 8.29 4.75
N PHE A 102 1.85 7.02 4.81
CA PHE A 102 3.18 6.49 5.02
C PHE A 102 3.55 5.58 3.84
N ASP A 103 4.61 5.92 3.10
CA ASP A 103 5.04 5.20 1.91
C ASP A 103 6.42 4.57 2.16
N ILE A 104 6.47 3.23 2.19
CA ILE A 104 7.70 2.48 2.46
C ILE A 104 8.77 2.78 1.41
N LEU A 105 8.39 2.89 0.14
CA LEU A 105 9.34 3.14 -0.94
C LEU A 105 9.89 4.57 -0.88
N GLU A 106 9.08 5.53 -0.44
CA GLU A 106 9.56 6.88 -0.17
C GLU A 106 10.67 6.87 0.89
N CYS A 107 10.45 6.19 2.03
CA CYS A 107 11.47 6.04 3.08
C CYS A 107 12.76 5.40 2.54
N VAL A 108 12.65 4.28 1.84
CA VAL A 108 13.81 3.57 1.25
C VAL A 108 14.54 4.46 0.24
N ARG A 109 13.80 5.17 -0.62
CA ARG A 109 14.40 6.07 -1.62
C ARG A 109 15.13 7.24 -0.97
N ASN A 110 14.61 7.78 0.13
CA ASN A 110 15.25 8.89 0.84
C ASN A 110 16.62 8.50 1.42
N VAL A 111 16.81 7.22 1.75
CA VAL A 111 18.09 6.68 2.23
C VAL A 111 19.02 6.31 1.08
N LEU A 112 18.51 5.62 0.05
CA LEU A 112 19.34 5.06 -1.03
C LEU A 112 19.54 5.98 -2.24
N GLY A 113 18.71 7.01 -2.40
CA GLY A 113 18.65 7.83 -3.61
C GLY A 113 18.05 7.14 -4.84
N ARG A 114 17.59 5.88 -4.72
CA ARG A 114 16.98 5.11 -5.81
C ARG A 114 15.84 4.22 -5.33
N ARG A 115 15.02 3.75 -6.28
CA ARG A 115 13.90 2.83 -6.00
C ARG A 115 14.40 1.39 -5.85
N VAL A 116 13.67 0.62 -5.06
CA VAL A 116 13.79 -0.84 -4.92
C VAL A 116 12.38 -1.40 -5.03
N SER A 117 12.18 -2.53 -5.70
CA SER A 117 10.86 -3.14 -5.83
C SER A 117 10.39 -3.77 -4.51
N LEU A 118 9.07 -3.84 -4.30
CA LEU A 118 8.46 -4.57 -3.18
C LEU A 118 8.99 -6.00 -3.07
N ASN A 119 9.01 -6.72 -4.20
CA ASN A 119 9.47 -8.11 -4.24
C ASN A 119 10.92 -8.28 -3.76
N ALA A 120 11.84 -7.42 -4.21
CA ALA A 120 13.23 -7.48 -3.79
C ALA A 120 13.40 -7.24 -2.27
N LEU A 121 12.63 -6.32 -1.69
CA LEU A 121 12.63 -6.10 -0.24
C LEU A 121 12.00 -7.28 0.50
N ALA A 122 10.86 -7.79 0.02
CA ALA A 122 10.16 -8.92 0.62
C ALA A 122 11.03 -10.18 0.64
N GLN A 123 11.73 -10.47 -0.46
CA GLN A 123 12.58 -11.64 -0.59
C GLN A 123 13.71 -11.64 0.43
N ASP A 124 14.47 -10.56 0.52
CA ASP A 124 15.69 -10.55 1.33
C ASP A 124 15.46 -10.06 2.77
N THR A 125 14.35 -9.36 3.04
CA THR A 125 13.97 -8.97 4.42
C THR A 125 13.15 -10.04 5.10
N LEU A 126 12.14 -10.60 4.41
CA LEU A 126 11.16 -11.52 5.00
C LEU A 126 11.37 -12.99 4.60
N GLY A 127 12.21 -13.27 3.60
CA GLY A 127 12.36 -14.61 3.05
C GLY A 127 11.15 -15.08 2.22
N VAL A 128 10.28 -14.15 1.80
CA VAL A 128 9.04 -14.46 1.08
C VAL A 128 9.18 -14.12 -0.40
N ASN A 129 8.81 -15.05 -1.28
CA ASN A 129 8.71 -14.81 -2.71
C ASN A 129 7.28 -14.42 -3.09
N LYS A 130 7.12 -13.40 -3.94
CA LYS A 130 5.81 -13.00 -4.45
C LYS A 130 5.19 -14.13 -5.30
N ILE A 131 3.89 -14.33 -5.13
CA ILE A 131 3.06 -15.19 -5.98
C ILE A 131 2.89 -14.47 -7.33
N ASP A 132 3.75 -14.76 -8.31
CA ASP A 132 3.73 -14.27 -9.70
C ASP A 132 3.58 -12.73 -9.91
N VAL A 133 4.03 -12.21 -11.04
CA VAL A 133 4.09 -10.77 -11.28
C VAL A 133 2.69 -10.26 -11.65
N GLY A 134 2.22 -9.18 -10.99
CA GLY A 134 0.94 -8.48 -11.24
C GLY A 134 0.70 -8.02 -12.70
N THR A 135 1.64 -8.27 -13.61
CA THR A 135 1.47 -8.17 -15.07
C THR A 135 0.21 -8.82 -15.63
N LYS A 136 -0.38 -9.81 -14.94
CA LYS A 136 -1.64 -10.44 -15.36
C LYS A 136 -2.89 -9.81 -14.73
N ALA A 137 -2.77 -8.87 -13.80
CA ALA A 137 -3.89 -8.27 -13.07
C ALA A 137 -4.90 -7.62 -14.03
N VAL A 138 -4.41 -6.75 -14.93
CA VAL A 138 -5.23 -6.11 -15.98
C VAL A 138 -5.89 -7.16 -16.89
N TYR A 139 -5.19 -8.24 -17.24
CA TYR A 139 -5.76 -9.35 -18.01
C TYR A 139 -6.89 -10.06 -17.25
N TYR A 140 -6.72 -10.34 -15.97
CA TYR A 140 -7.74 -10.96 -15.16
C TYR A 140 -8.99 -10.08 -15.05
N TRP A 141 -8.78 -8.77 -14.86
CA TRP A 141 -9.86 -7.79 -14.88
C TRP A 141 -10.58 -7.73 -16.21
N ALA A 142 -9.86 -7.77 -17.34
CA ALA A 142 -10.49 -7.73 -18.67
C ALA A 142 -11.40 -8.93 -18.93
N ASN A 143 -11.02 -10.12 -18.44
CA ASN A 143 -11.76 -11.36 -18.67
C ASN A 143 -12.94 -11.56 -17.69
N LYS A 144 -12.87 -11.01 -16.47
CA LYS A 144 -13.92 -11.06 -15.43
C LYS A 144 -14.53 -12.43 -15.11
N THR A 145 -13.83 -13.54 -15.43
CA THR A 145 -14.27 -14.86 -14.98
C THR A 145 -14.09 -14.97 -13.46
N LYS A 146 -14.88 -15.84 -12.80
CA LYS A 146 -14.80 -16.04 -11.35
C LYS A 146 -13.37 -16.34 -10.88
N ASP A 147 -12.68 -17.25 -11.57
CA ASP A 147 -11.30 -17.64 -11.24
C ASP A 147 -10.30 -16.49 -11.44
N ASN A 148 -10.52 -15.66 -12.46
CA ASN A 148 -9.66 -14.51 -12.71
C ASN A 148 -9.85 -13.42 -11.66
N LEU A 149 -11.10 -13.14 -11.25
CA LEU A 149 -11.37 -12.20 -10.16
C LEU A 149 -10.81 -12.71 -8.83
N GLN A 150 -10.91 -14.01 -8.55
CA GLN A 150 -10.27 -14.60 -7.36
C GLN A 150 -8.74 -14.43 -7.38
N LYS A 151 -8.10 -14.69 -8.52
CA LYS A 151 -6.65 -14.46 -8.66
C LYS A 151 -6.28 -13.00 -8.48
N LEU A 152 -7.02 -12.09 -9.11
CA LEU A 152 -6.83 -10.65 -8.99
C LEU A 152 -6.90 -10.20 -7.52
N GLN A 153 -7.92 -10.67 -6.79
CA GLN A 153 -8.04 -10.43 -5.36
C GLN A 153 -6.84 -10.99 -4.58
N SER A 154 -6.43 -12.23 -4.84
CA SER A 154 -5.30 -12.85 -4.15
C SER A 154 -3.98 -12.12 -4.39
N TYR A 155 -3.76 -11.55 -5.58
CA TYR A 155 -2.55 -10.75 -5.83
C TYR A 155 -2.55 -9.46 -5.02
N CYS A 156 -3.65 -8.71 -5.04
CA CYS A 156 -3.76 -7.46 -4.30
C CYS A 156 -3.65 -7.70 -2.79
N GLU A 157 -4.37 -8.69 -2.24
CA GLU A 157 -4.27 -9.06 -0.82
C GLU A 157 -2.86 -9.56 -0.42
N SER A 158 -2.16 -10.22 -1.33
CA SER A 158 -0.77 -10.63 -1.11
C SER A 158 0.16 -9.43 -1.02
N ASP A 159 0.01 -8.44 -1.90
CA ASP A 159 0.83 -7.22 -1.85
C ASP A 159 0.56 -6.40 -0.59
N VAL A 160 -0.69 -6.32 -0.14
CA VAL A 160 -1.05 -5.74 1.17
C VAL A 160 -0.39 -6.49 2.32
N SER A 161 -0.43 -7.83 2.31
CA SER A 161 0.16 -8.66 3.37
C SER A 161 1.68 -8.48 3.43
N ILE A 162 2.36 -8.51 2.28
CA ILE A 162 3.80 -8.26 2.20
C ILE A 162 4.14 -6.84 2.67
N THR A 163 3.35 -5.85 2.28
CA THR A 163 3.54 -4.45 2.69
C THR A 163 3.39 -4.30 4.20
N ARG A 164 2.39 -4.94 4.82
CA ARG A 164 2.20 -4.99 6.27
C ARG A 164 3.42 -5.60 6.96
N ASP A 165 3.86 -6.76 6.49
CA ASP A 165 4.94 -7.50 7.13
C ASP A 165 6.29 -6.76 7.01
N LEU A 166 6.54 -6.09 5.87
CA LEU A 166 7.71 -5.20 5.71
C LEU A 166 7.64 -3.99 6.62
N TYR A 167 6.45 -3.38 6.77
CA TYR A 167 6.27 -2.27 7.69
C TYR A 167 6.50 -2.69 9.14
N ASP A 168 5.98 -3.83 9.56
CA ASP A 168 6.18 -4.36 10.91
C ASP A 168 7.65 -4.67 11.17
N PHE A 169 8.32 -5.35 10.23
CA PHE A 169 9.74 -5.64 10.31
C PHE A 169 10.56 -4.35 10.41
N GLY A 170 10.34 -3.37 9.52
CA GLY A 170 11.08 -2.11 9.53
C GLY A 170 10.81 -1.29 10.80
N ARG A 171 9.58 -1.34 11.35
CA ARG A 171 9.23 -0.68 12.61
C ARG A 171 9.98 -1.29 13.79
N GLU A 172 10.05 -2.62 13.86
CA GLU A 172 10.67 -3.34 14.99
C GLU A 172 12.19 -3.38 14.87
N LYS A 173 12.71 -3.74 13.69
CA LYS A 173 14.13 -4.02 13.45
C LYS A 173 14.93 -2.81 12.97
N LYS A 174 14.26 -1.76 12.50
CA LYS A 174 14.87 -0.51 12.01
C LYS A 174 15.76 -0.64 10.78
N TYR A 175 15.62 -1.74 10.03
CA TYR A 175 16.27 -1.91 8.73
C TYR A 175 15.39 -2.75 7.79
N LEU A 176 15.69 -2.67 6.50
CA LEU A 176 15.24 -3.59 5.46
C LEU A 176 16.44 -4.09 4.65
N GLN A 177 16.30 -5.18 3.92
CA GLN A 177 17.36 -5.76 3.07
C GLN A 177 16.86 -6.06 1.67
N TYR A 178 17.77 -5.92 0.69
CA TYR A 178 17.57 -6.37 -0.69
C TYR A 178 18.92 -6.66 -1.36
N THR A 179 18.90 -7.51 -2.37
CA THR A 179 20.06 -7.85 -3.18
C THR A 179 20.22 -6.83 -4.31
N ASP A 180 21.35 -6.14 -4.32
CA ASP A 180 21.73 -5.29 -5.44
C ASP A 180 22.18 -6.18 -6.60
N THR A 181 21.34 -6.33 -7.61
CA THR A 181 21.57 -7.20 -8.77
C THR A 181 22.79 -6.79 -9.60
N LYS A 182 23.21 -5.52 -9.54
CA LYS A 182 24.40 -5.05 -10.25
C LYS A 182 25.69 -5.59 -9.63
N TRP A 183 25.70 -5.72 -8.30
CA TRP A 183 26.88 -6.11 -7.53
C TRP A 183 26.76 -7.47 -6.85
N ASN A 184 25.62 -8.14 -7.02
CA ASN A 184 25.26 -9.42 -6.42
C ASN A 184 25.56 -9.48 -4.91
N ARG A 185 25.13 -8.45 -4.18
CA ARG A 185 25.34 -8.34 -2.72
C ARG A 185 24.07 -7.90 -2.00
N ILE A 186 23.89 -8.39 -0.79
CA ILE A 186 22.83 -7.91 0.10
C ILE A 186 23.21 -6.50 0.58
N VAL A 187 22.26 -5.58 0.47
CA VAL A 187 22.35 -4.21 0.97
C VAL A 187 21.32 -4.07 2.10
N THR A 188 21.80 -3.63 3.26
CA THR A 188 20.93 -3.23 4.38
C THR A 188 20.62 -1.75 4.28
N VAL A 189 19.35 -1.40 4.48
CA VAL A 189 18.82 -0.03 4.43
C VAL A 189 18.27 0.27 5.82
N ASP A 190 18.92 1.16 6.55
CA ASP A 190 18.38 1.63 7.83
C ASP A 190 17.10 2.43 7.58
N VAL A 191 16.05 2.17 8.35
CA VAL A 191 14.75 2.81 8.21
C VAL A 191 14.18 3.25 9.55
N ASP A 192 13.47 4.37 9.54
CA ASP A 192 12.69 4.83 10.68
C ASP A 192 11.20 4.88 10.32
N PHE A 193 10.46 3.88 10.79
CA PHE A 193 9.01 3.78 10.60
C PHE A 193 8.23 4.25 11.83
N SER A 194 8.88 4.96 12.76
CA SER A 194 8.21 5.53 13.93
C SER A 194 7.06 6.47 13.53
N TYR A 195 6.09 6.59 14.42
CA TYR A 195 5.02 7.58 14.25
C TYR A 195 5.60 8.99 14.32
N PRO A 196 5.08 9.96 13.55
CA PRO A 196 5.47 11.34 13.70
C PRO A 196 5.22 11.76 15.15
N LYS A 197 6.20 12.42 15.78
CA LYS A 197 6.02 12.95 17.13
C LYS A 197 4.88 13.97 17.07
N LYS A 198 3.84 13.79 17.90
CA LYS A 198 2.81 14.83 18.07
C LYS A 198 3.53 16.08 18.56
N ILE A 199 3.47 17.16 17.78
CA ILE A 199 3.92 18.47 18.24
C ILE A 199 2.97 18.84 19.38
N GLN A 200 3.46 18.85 20.61
CA GLN A 200 2.73 19.47 21.71
C GLN A 200 2.66 20.95 21.39
N GLU A 201 1.50 21.41 20.92
CA GLU A 201 1.19 22.84 20.94
C GLU A 201 1.21 23.24 22.41
N SER A 202 2.31 23.88 22.83
CA SER A 202 2.36 24.57 24.10
C SER A 202 1.17 25.52 24.13
N GLN A 203 0.25 25.33 25.08
CA GLN A 203 -0.79 26.31 25.38
C GLN A 203 -0.12 27.68 25.44
N ILE A 204 -0.32 28.49 24.40
CA ILE A 204 -0.01 29.91 24.44
C ILE A 204 -1.03 30.44 25.42
N GLY A 205 -0.62 30.53 26.69
CA GLY A 205 -1.38 31.21 27.73
C GLY A 205 -1.64 32.62 27.23
N LEU A 206 -2.92 32.94 27.04
CA LEU A 206 -3.34 34.33 26.93
C LEU A 206 -2.95 35.02 28.24
N PHE A 207 -1.92 35.87 28.17
CA PHE A 207 -1.74 37.00 29.07
C PHE A 207 -2.38 38.23 28.44
#